data_AF-B0D383-F1
#
_entry.id   AF-B0D383-F1
#
_cell.length_a   1.000
_cell.length_b   1.000
_cell.length_c   1.000
_cell.angle_alpha   90.00
_cell.angle_beta   90.00
_cell.angle_gamma   90.00
#
_symmetry.space_group_name_H-M   'P 1'
#
loop_
_entity.id
_entity.type
_entity.pdbx_description
1 polymer ?
#
loop_
_entity_poly.entity_id
_entity_poly.type
_entity_poly.pdbx_seq_one_letter_code
_entity_poly.pdbx_strand_id
1 'polypeptide(L)'
;MVRICGYQGGAGLGIPYWDLWTDNVNNIQESTMEPPALDAEGFAICPDCGSLVNCGMIGLPNLEKRHCGTKVCKTAQQKRDKDVKRKKNRMILSFLRPKAAIVLLTIDGPPPVHSYKLVLQTASPTAASTTTEHGKAVSNSMSKSVLGPISNSFIKEFQDLVKNLPASVPEASEFERLAVFGGNLKEFDDTSLEADELWEESLNGVLKSMLDWGTEGNMDEIICCERWGLDSLVDFATYFVEECGTCA
;
A
#
# COMPACT_ATOMS: atom_id res chain seq x y z
N MET A 1 26.44 35.84 21.11
CA MET A 1 27.50 35.97 20.09
C MET A 1 27.74 34.58 19.52
N VAL A 2 26.93 34.19 18.53
CA VAL A 2 26.89 32.83 17.97
C VAL A 2 27.55 32.88 16.61
N ARG A 3 28.62 32.09 16.43
CA ARG A 3 29.31 31.94 15.14
C ARG A 3 28.46 31.08 14.22
N ILE A 4 28.01 31.67 13.12
CA ILE A 4 27.47 30.95 11.97
C ILE A 4 28.67 30.56 11.11
N CYS A 5 28.91 29.26 10.95
CA CYS A 5 29.88 28.75 9.97
C CYS A 5 29.24 28.88 8.58
N GLY A 6 29.82 29.75 7.75
CA GLY A 6 29.47 29.86 6.34
C GLY A 6 30.00 28.66 5.57
N TYR A 7 29.12 27.95 4.88
CA TYR A 7 29.47 26.99 3.84
C TYR A 7 29.44 27.73 2.50
N GLN A 8 30.61 27.98 1.92
CA GLN A 8 30.73 28.42 0.52
C GLN A 8 30.98 27.17 -0.33
N GLY A 9 29.91 26.62 -0.90
CA GLY A 9 29.96 25.55 -1.90
C GLY A 9 29.69 26.13 -3.28
N GLY A 10 30.59 25.86 -4.22
CA GLY A 10 30.68 26.51 -5.53
C GLY A 10 29.48 26.27 -6.45
N ALA A 11 29.27 27.26 -7.32
CA ALA A 11 28.33 27.22 -8.44
C ALA A 11 28.81 26.20 -9.49
N GLY A 12 28.44 24.93 -9.30
CA GLY A 12 28.33 23.96 -10.39
C GLY A 12 26.90 23.96 -10.87
N LEU A 13 26.66 24.41 -12.11
CA LEU A 13 25.38 24.23 -12.81
C LEU A 13 25.24 22.75 -13.17
N GLY A 14 25.09 21.89 -12.16
CA GLY A 14 24.58 20.54 -12.30
C GLY A 14 23.07 20.65 -12.28
N ILE A 15 22.44 20.36 -13.41
CA ILE A 15 21.00 20.09 -13.45
C ILE A 15 20.77 18.94 -12.46
N PRO A 16 19.89 19.08 -11.44
CA PRO A 16 19.63 18.00 -10.51
C PRO A 16 19.12 16.79 -11.30
N TYR A 17 19.87 15.68 -11.21
CA TYR A 17 19.63 14.44 -11.96
C TYR A 17 18.26 13.80 -11.67
N TRP A 18 17.55 14.29 -10.65
CA TRP A 18 16.25 13.78 -10.21
C TRP A 18 15.06 14.25 -11.08
N ASP A 19 15.19 15.33 -11.86
CA ASP A 19 14.11 15.86 -12.71
C ASP A 19 13.81 14.98 -13.95
N LEU A 20 14.59 13.92 -14.20
CA LEU A 20 14.39 12.99 -15.31
C LEU A 20 13.68 11.67 -14.94
N TRP A 21 13.32 11.47 -13.67
CA TRP A 21 12.81 10.18 -13.18
C TRP A 21 11.36 10.18 -12.70
N THR A 22 10.73 11.35 -12.54
CA THR A 22 9.34 11.45 -12.05
C THR A 22 8.26 11.25 -13.13
N ASP A 23 8.62 11.19 -14.41
CA ASP A 23 7.64 11.10 -15.50
C ASP A 23 7.10 9.69 -15.80
N ASN A 24 7.56 8.63 -15.12
CA ASN A 24 7.29 7.25 -15.56
C ASN A 24 6.61 6.30 -14.55
N VAL A 25 5.92 6.81 -13.51
CA VAL A 25 5.18 5.97 -12.55
C VAL A 25 3.69 6.36 -12.49
N ASN A 26 3.10 6.55 -13.67
CA ASN A 26 1.67 6.35 -13.86
C ASN A 26 1.49 5.24 -14.88
N ASN A 27 1.61 3.98 -14.44
CA ASN A 27 0.96 2.86 -15.12
C ASN A 27 -0.57 2.96 -14.91
N ILE A 28 -1.13 4.10 -15.33
CA ILE A 28 -2.41 4.13 -15.98
C ILE A 28 -2.15 3.25 -17.19
N GLN A 29 -2.85 2.11 -17.30
CA GLN A 29 -2.99 1.42 -18.58
C GLN A 29 -3.17 2.54 -19.60
N GLU A 30 -2.14 2.79 -20.40
CA GLU A 30 -2.19 3.72 -21.51
C GLU A 30 -3.16 3.04 -22.45
N SER A 31 -4.44 3.27 -22.17
CA SER A 31 -5.58 2.87 -22.94
C SER A 31 -5.28 3.51 -24.26
N THR A 32 -4.66 2.73 -25.14
CA THR A 32 -4.38 3.09 -26.52
C THR A 32 -5.60 3.86 -26.96
N MET A 33 -5.43 5.16 -27.20
CA MET A 33 -6.53 6.08 -27.50
C MET A 33 -7.10 5.64 -28.83
N GLU A 34 -7.91 4.59 -28.82
CA GLU A 34 -8.73 4.26 -29.95
C GLU A 34 -9.66 5.45 -30.14
N PRO A 35 -9.73 5.99 -31.37
CA PRO A 35 -10.62 7.09 -31.66
C PRO A 35 -12.04 6.66 -31.26
N PRO A 36 -12.82 7.55 -30.62
CA PRO A 36 -14.15 7.19 -30.15
C PRO A 36 -14.98 6.65 -31.32
N ALA A 37 -15.29 5.35 -31.28
CA ALA A 37 -16.12 4.69 -32.27
C ALA A 37 -17.59 4.76 -31.84
N LEU A 38 -18.48 4.89 -32.82
CA LEU A 38 -19.92 4.75 -32.59
C LEU A 38 -20.28 3.26 -32.58
N ASP A 39 -21.11 2.85 -31.64
CA ASP A 39 -21.76 1.54 -31.69
C ASP A 39 -22.88 1.50 -32.74
N ALA A 40 -23.46 0.31 -32.96
CA ALA A 40 -24.53 0.11 -33.94
C ALA A 40 -25.81 0.88 -33.56
N GLU A 41 -25.95 1.26 -32.30
CA GLU A 41 -27.08 1.95 -31.70
C GLU A 41 -26.92 3.49 -31.72
N GLY A 42 -25.76 3.99 -32.17
CA GLY A 42 -25.47 5.42 -32.29
C GLY A 42 -25.00 6.10 -30.99
N PHE A 43 -24.48 5.34 -30.03
CA PHE A 43 -23.81 5.85 -28.84
C PHE A 43 -22.29 5.86 -29.02
N ALA A 44 -21.64 6.78 -28.32
CA ALA A 44 -20.18 6.82 -28.19
C ALA A 44 -19.79 7.03 -26.72
N ILE A 45 -18.62 6.52 -26.34
CA ILE A 45 -18.04 6.78 -25.03
C ILE A 45 -17.27 8.12 -25.10
N CYS A 46 -17.61 9.06 -24.21
CA CYS A 46 -16.86 10.31 -24.10
C CYS A 46 -15.44 10.02 -23.58
N PRO A 47 -14.37 10.47 -24.26
CA PRO A 47 -13.00 10.24 -23.79
C PRO A 47 -12.73 10.95 -22.46
N ASP A 48 -13.27 12.16 -22.27
CA ASP A 48 -13.02 12.96 -21.06
C ASP A 48 -13.67 12.33 -19.81
N CYS A 49 -14.97 12.05 -19.86
CA CYS A 49 -15.75 11.63 -18.70
C CYS A 49 -16.23 10.17 -18.73
N GLY A 50 -16.05 9.45 -19.84
CA GLY A 50 -16.25 7.99 -19.93
C GLY A 50 -17.72 7.59 -19.91
N SER A 51 -18.62 8.57 -20.00
CA SER A 51 -20.05 8.33 -20.08
C SER A 51 -20.42 7.87 -21.49
N LEU A 52 -21.37 6.93 -21.58
CA LEU A 52 -22.01 6.54 -22.83
C LEU A 52 -23.02 7.61 -23.25
N VAL A 53 -22.81 8.23 -24.41
CA VAL A 53 -23.60 9.37 -24.90
C VAL A 53 -24.26 9.03 -26.22
N ASN A 54 -25.58 9.22 -26.29
CA ASN A 54 -26.31 9.07 -27.56
C ASN A 54 -25.95 10.24 -28.50
N CYS A 55 -25.31 9.91 -29.62
CA CYS A 55 -24.85 10.89 -30.58
C CYS A 55 -25.91 11.26 -31.62
N GLY A 56 -27.01 10.51 -31.68
CA GLY A 56 -28.08 10.66 -32.67
C GLY A 56 -27.58 10.49 -34.11
N MET A 57 -28.37 10.97 -35.06
CA MET A 57 -28.02 10.88 -36.49
C MET A 57 -26.78 11.69 -36.89
N ILE A 58 -26.39 12.68 -36.07
CA ILE A 58 -25.24 13.55 -36.35
C ILE A 58 -23.91 12.82 -36.06
N GLY A 59 -23.93 11.80 -35.19
CA GLY A 59 -22.74 11.02 -34.85
C GLY A 59 -21.74 11.79 -33.99
N LEU A 60 -20.44 11.44 -34.11
CA LEU A 60 -19.36 11.95 -33.25
C LEU A 60 -19.26 13.49 -33.15
N PRO A 61 -19.53 14.29 -34.20
CA PRO A 61 -19.54 15.76 -34.06
C PRO A 61 -20.55 16.27 -33.01
N ASN A 62 -21.60 15.51 -32.72
CA ASN A 62 -22.56 15.85 -31.68
C ASN A 62 -21.97 15.65 -30.28
N LEU A 63 -21.18 14.59 -30.07
CA LEU A 63 -20.47 14.33 -28.82
C LEU A 63 -19.55 15.51 -28.47
N GLU A 64 -18.73 15.93 -29.42
CA GLU A 64 -17.78 17.02 -29.23
C GLU A 64 -18.48 18.35 -28.91
N LYS A 65 -19.54 18.68 -29.64
CA LYS A 65 -20.22 19.99 -29.50
C LYS A 65 -21.22 20.06 -28.35
N ARG A 66 -21.88 18.96 -28.01
CA ARG A 66 -23.01 18.95 -27.05
C ARG A 66 -22.68 18.29 -25.72
N HIS A 67 -21.59 17.52 -25.64
CA HIS A 67 -21.21 16.83 -24.43
C HIS A 67 -19.83 17.24 -23.91
N CYS A 68 -18.77 17.11 -24.71
CA CYS A 68 -17.41 17.40 -24.26
C CYS A 68 -17.27 18.83 -23.71
N GLY A 69 -16.56 18.99 -22.59
CA GLY A 69 -16.36 20.27 -21.91
C GLY A 69 -17.60 20.90 -21.25
N THR A 70 -18.81 20.36 -21.47
CA THR A 70 -20.03 20.87 -20.83
C THR A 70 -20.05 20.58 -19.33
N LYS A 71 -20.96 21.24 -18.59
CA LYS A 71 -21.14 21.00 -17.15
C LYS A 71 -21.43 19.52 -16.86
N VAL A 72 -22.23 18.86 -17.70
CA VAL A 72 -22.58 17.44 -17.54
C VAL A 72 -21.34 16.56 -17.64
N CYS A 73 -20.50 16.79 -18.65
CA CYS A 73 -19.23 16.06 -18.82
C CYS A 73 -18.30 16.28 -17.62
N LYS A 74 -18.10 17.53 -17.19
CA LYS A 74 -17.24 17.85 -16.03
C LYS A 74 -17.73 17.22 -14.73
N THR A 75 -19.05 17.23 -14.48
CA THR A 75 -19.63 16.57 -13.30
C THR A 75 -19.45 15.05 -13.35
N ALA A 76 -19.63 14.44 -14.53
CA ALA A 76 -19.38 13.00 -14.70
C ALA A 76 -17.90 12.64 -14.50
N GLN A 77 -16.98 13.47 -15.00
CA GLN A 77 -15.54 13.33 -14.81
C GLN A 77 -15.18 13.40 -13.33
N GLN A 78 -15.60 14.45 -12.62
CA GLN A 78 -15.38 14.59 -11.17
C GLN A 78 -15.92 13.40 -10.37
N LYS A 79 -17.09 12.87 -10.76
CA LYS A 79 -17.66 11.67 -10.14
C LYS A 79 -16.76 10.46 -10.36
N ARG A 80 -16.29 10.24 -11.58
CA ARG A 80 -15.37 9.15 -11.91
C ARG A 80 -14.08 9.23 -11.10
N ASP A 81 -13.46 10.41 -11.05
CA ASP A 81 -12.21 10.64 -10.33
C ASP A 81 -12.38 10.40 -8.83
N LYS A 82 -13.51 10.85 -8.27
CA LYS A 82 -13.88 10.59 -6.87
C LYS A 82 -14.08 9.09 -6.60
N ASP A 83 -14.70 8.36 -7.52
CA ASP A 83 -14.90 6.91 -7.37
C ASP A 83 -13.58 6.13 -7.51
N VAL A 84 -12.66 6.56 -8.38
CA VAL A 84 -11.29 6.02 -8.46
C VAL A 84 -10.54 6.27 -7.16
N LYS A 85 -10.57 7.50 -6.63
CA LYS A 85 -9.97 7.84 -5.33
C LYS A 85 -10.56 6.98 -4.19
N ARG A 86 -11.88 6.80 -4.17
CA ARG A 86 -12.56 5.93 -3.18
C ARG A 86 -12.16 4.47 -3.31
N LYS A 87 -12.02 3.94 -4.53
CA LYS A 87 -11.57 2.55 -4.76
C LYS A 87 -10.15 2.32 -4.26
N LYS A 88 -9.21 3.25 -4.56
CA LYS A 88 -7.83 3.19 -4.04
C LYS A 88 -7.80 3.14 -2.52
N ASN A 89 -8.51 4.05 -1.85
CA ASN A 89 -8.56 4.09 -0.38
C ASN A 89 -9.21 2.84 0.23
N ARG A 90 -10.23 2.28 -0.43
CA ARG A 90 -10.89 1.03 0.04
C ARG A 90 -9.96 -0.18 -0.05
N MET A 91 -9.14 -0.26 -1.10
CA MET A 91 -8.26 -1.41 -1.33
C MET A 91 -7.17 -1.50 -0.26
N ILE A 92 -6.57 -0.37 0.11
CA ILE A 92 -5.55 -0.31 1.17
C ILE A 92 -6.14 -0.76 2.52
N LEU A 93 -7.32 -0.26 2.87
CA LEU A 93 -7.99 -0.62 4.13
C LEU A 93 -8.42 -2.09 4.19
N SER A 94 -8.65 -2.76 3.05
CA SER A 94 -8.94 -4.19 3.06
C SER A 94 -7.74 -5.06 3.38
N PHE A 95 -6.50 -4.62 3.10
CA PHE A 95 -5.29 -5.34 3.47
C PHE A 95 -4.94 -5.19 4.96
N LEU A 96 -5.30 -4.05 5.56
CA LEU A 96 -5.07 -3.79 6.99
C LEU A 96 -6.12 -4.39 7.92
N ARG A 97 -7.16 -5.04 7.39
CA ARG A 97 -8.09 -5.79 8.24
C ARG A 97 -7.39 -7.05 8.74
N PRO A 98 -7.21 -7.22 10.07
CA PRO A 98 -6.65 -8.44 10.62
C PRO A 98 -7.47 -9.62 10.10
N LYS A 99 -6.83 -10.51 9.34
CA LYS A 99 -7.46 -11.73 8.88
C LYS A 99 -7.80 -12.52 10.13
N ALA A 100 -9.08 -12.52 10.50
CA ALA A 100 -9.55 -13.24 11.67
C ALA A 100 -9.02 -14.67 11.56
N ALA A 101 -8.17 -15.06 12.52
CA ALA A 101 -7.63 -16.41 12.55
C ALA A 101 -8.82 -17.36 12.52
N ILE A 102 -8.87 -18.22 11.51
CA ILE A 102 -9.83 -19.31 11.47
C ILE A 102 -9.46 -20.19 12.65
N VAL A 103 -10.16 -20.01 13.76
CA VAL A 103 -10.10 -20.92 14.89
C VAL A 103 -10.68 -22.22 14.35
N LEU A 104 -9.80 -23.12 13.90
CA LEU A 104 -10.13 -24.52 13.75
C LEU A 104 -10.64 -24.94 15.12
N LEU A 105 -11.95 -25.14 15.25
CA LEU A 105 -12.49 -25.86 16.39
C LEU A 105 -11.83 -27.22 16.34
N THR A 106 -10.83 -27.41 17.21
CA THR A 106 -10.25 -28.71 17.49
C THR A 106 -11.39 -29.53 18.09
N ILE A 107 -12.09 -30.25 17.24
CA ILE A 107 -12.97 -31.32 17.66
C ILE A 107 -12.02 -32.38 18.19
N ASP A 108 -11.97 -32.52 19.51
CA ASP A 108 -11.35 -33.68 20.17
C ASP A 108 -12.06 -34.93 19.67
N GLY A 109 -11.52 -35.51 18.61
CA GLY A 109 -11.95 -36.80 18.09
C GLY A 109 -11.62 -37.87 19.13
N PRO A 110 -12.51 -38.83 19.38
CA PRO A 110 -12.23 -39.92 20.31
C PRO A 110 -10.96 -40.67 19.88
N PRO A 111 -10.17 -41.19 20.84
CA PRO A 111 -8.93 -41.90 20.54
C PRO A 111 -9.16 -43.05 19.56
N PRO A 112 -8.19 -43.37 18.68
CA PRO A 112 -8.34 -44.42 17.68
C PRO A 112 -8.64 -45.76 18.37
N VAL A 113 -9.84 -46.28 18.16
CA VAL A 113 -10.22 -47.60 18.68
C VAL A 113 -9.44 -48.64 17.91
N HIS A 114 -8.46 -49.25 18.58
CA HIS A 114 -7.69 -50.36 18.04
C HIS A 114 -8.63 -51.56 17.85
N SER A 115 -8.89 -51.90 16.59
CA SER A 115 -9.80 -52.97 16.18
C SER A 115 -9.20 -54.34 16.48
N TYR A 116 -9.45 -54.86 17.68
CA TYR A 116 -9.35 -56.30 17.91
C TYR A 116 -10.59 -56.99 17.33
N LYS A 117 -10.31 -58.07 16.61
CA LYS A 117 -11.19 -59.01 15.94
C LYS A 117 -12.45 -59.33 16.78
N LEU A 118 -13.61 -58.91 16.28
CA LEU A 118 -14.92 -59.21 16.85
C LEU A 118 -15.22 -60.71 16.72
N VAL A 119 -15.25 -61.41 17.87
CA VAL A 119 -16.07 -62.61 18.05
C VAL A 119 -17.47 -62.14 18.43
N LEU A 120 -18.44 -62.63 17.67
CA LEU A 120 -19.86 -62.34 17.76
C LEU A 120 -20.43 -62.79 19.12
N GLN A 121 -20.96 -61.86 19.94
CA GLN A 121 -21.91 -62.22 20.99
C GLN A 121 -23.05 -61.22 21.12
N THR A 122 -24.22 -61.83 21.16
CA THR A 122 -25.60 -61.33 21.24
C THR A 122 -25.93 -60.79 22.63
N ALA A 123 -26.64 -59.65 22.71
CA ALA A 123 -27.90 -59.43 23.44
C ALA A 123 -28.07 -58.03 24.07
N SER A 124 -29.15 -57.37 23.63
CA SER A 124 -30.15 -56.58 24.38
C SER A 124 -29.83 -55.34 25.25
N PRO A 125 -30.82 -54.44 25.44
CA PRO A 125 -30.65 -53.00 25.63
C PRO A 125 -30.79 -52.55 27.09
N THR A 126 -30.24 -51.39 27.46
CA THR A 126 -30.69 -50.62 28.64
C THR A 126 -30.31 -49.12 28.51
N ALA A 127 -31.17 -48.29 29.09
CA ALA A 127 -31.41 -46.87 28.84
C ALA A 127 -30.42 -45.88 29.50
N ALA A 128 -30.53 -44.64 29.00
CA ALA A 128 -30.47 -43.34 29.68
C ALA A 128 -29.24 -42.93 30.52
N SER A 129 -28.70 -41.74 30.21
CA SER A 129 -28.66 -40.62 31.18
C SER A 129 -28.23 -39.30 30.53
N THR A 130 -29.06 -38.30 30.77
CA THR A 130 -28.84 -36.85 30.70
C THR A 130 -27.97 -36.35 31.85
N THR A 131 -27.00 -35.48 31.59
CA THR A 131 -26.52 -34.40 32.50
C THR A 131 -25.55 -33.48 31.74
N THR A 132 -25.81 -32.18 31.53
CA THR A 132 -25.79 -31.00 32.42
C THR A 132 -24.45 -30.24 32.37
N GLU A 133 -24.55 -29.03 31.79
CA GLU A 133 -23.86 -27.76 32.08
C GLU A 133 -22.37 -27.73 32.44
N HIS A 134 -21.61 -26.88 31.73
CA HIS A 134 -21.02 -25.68 32.34
C HIS A 134 -20.56 -24.68 31.27
N GLY A 135 -21.43 -23.69 30.98
CA GLY A 135 -21.10 -22.53 30.15
C GLY A 135 -20.21 -21.56 30.92
N LYS A 136 -18.89 -21.64 30.71
CA LYS A 136 -17.95 -20.64 31.22
C LYS A 136 -17.82 -19.51 30.20
N ALA A 137 -18.62 -18.46 30.39
CA ALA A 137 -18.51 -17.22 29.63
C ALA A 137 -17.18 -16.53 29.97
N VAL A 138 -16.18 -16.71 29.10
CA VAL A 138 -14.93 -15.94 29.14
C VAL A 138 -15.25 -14.56 28.57
N SER A 139 -15.47 -13.62 29.48
CA SER A 139 -15.59 -12.19 29.16
C SER A 139 -14.22 -11.69 28.71
N ASN A 140 -14.02 -11.62 27.38
CA ASN A 140 -12.89 -10.94 26.76
C ASN A 140 -13.06 -9.43 26.99
N SER A 141 -12.54 -8.97 28.12
CA SER A 141 -12.32 -7.56 28.41
C SER A 141 -11.30 -7.02 27.41
N MET A 142 -11.79 -6.45 26.31
CA MET A 142 -10.98 -5.62 25.41
C MET A 142 -10.66 -4.31 26.15
N SER A 143 -9.57 -4.34 26.89
CA SER A 143 -8.90 -3.13 27.38
C SER A 143 -8.59 -2.27 26.16
N LYS A 144 -9.27 -1.14 26.05
CA LYS A 144 -9.00 -0.10 25.05
C LYS A 144 -7.63 0.48 25.38
N SER A 145 -6.57 -0.11 24.83
CA SER A 145 -5.21 0.42 24.93
C SER A 145 -5.22 1.80 24.30
N VAL A 146 -5.04 2.82 25.14
CA VAL A 146 -4.67 4.15 24.70
C VAL A 146 -3.40 3.97 23.89
N LEU A 147 -3.50 4.14 22.57
CA LEU A 147 -2.39 3.98 21.65
C LEU A 147 -1.34 5.01 22.05
N GLY A 148 -0.32 4.56 22.77
CA GLY A 148 0.93 5.31 22.87
C GLY A 148 1.48 5.56 21.46
N PRO A 149 2.38 6.54 21.30
CA PRO A 149 2.97 6.88 20.00
C PRO A 149 3.53 5.60 19.35
N ILE A 150 2.79 5.09 18.36
CA ILE A 150 3.00 3.79 17.71
C ILE A 150 4.36 3.76 17.00
N SER A 151 4.84 4.95 16.60
CA SER A 151 5.94 5.14 15.68
C SER A 151 7.30 4.65 16.19
N ASN A 152 7.60 4.78 17.48
CA ASN A 152 8.93 4.43 18.01
C ASN A 152 9.18 2.92 18.13
N SER A 153 8.13 2.11 18.19
CA SER A 153 8.28 0.64 18.26
C SER A 153 8.67 0.06 16.91
N PHE A 154 8.01 0.51 15.84
CA PHE A 154 8.26 0.06 14.48
C PHE A 154 9.68 0.40 14.01
N ILE A 155 10.15 1.64 14.23
CA ILE A 155 11.49 2.04 13.81
C ILE A 155 12.58 1.20 14.50
N LYS A 156 12.39 0.86 15.78
CA LYS A 156 13.32 -0.03 16.51
C LYS A 156 13.31 -1.44 15.96
N GLU A 157 12.12 -2.02 15.73
CA GLU A 157 12.01 -3.34 15.13
C GLU A 157 12.64 -3.38 13.74
N PHE A 158 12.46 -2.33 12.93
CA PHE A 158 13.05 -2.23 11.61
C PHE A 158 14.58 -2.09 11.67
N GLN A 159 15.10 -1.24 12.56
CA GLN A 159 16.54 -1.14 12.86
C GLN A 159 17.13 -2.48 13.29
N ASP A 160 16.44 -3.20 14.17
CA ASP A 160 16.91 -4.50 14.66
C ASP A 160 16.90 -5.55 13.54
N LEU A 161 15.90 -5.53 12.66
CA LEU A 161 15.88 -6.41 11.49
C LEU A 161 17.08 -6.16 10.58
N VAL A 162 17.39 -4.90 10.25
CA VAL A 162 18.53 -4.55 9.39
C VAL A 162 19.87 -4.95 10.04
N LYS A 163 20.04 -4.70 11.34
CA LYS A 163 21.26 -5.08 12.09
C LYS A 163 21.48 -6.59 12.18
N ASN A 164 20.41 -7.37 12.11
CA ASN A 164 20.46 -8.84 12.19
C ASN A 164 20.48 -9.52 10.81
N LEU A 165 20.66 -8.76 9.72
CA LEU A 165 20.86 -9.33 8.39
C LEU A 165 22.13 -10.18 8.35
N PRO A 166 22.13 -11.28 7.57
CA PRO A 166 23.30 -12.14 7.47
C PRO A 166 24.44 -11.40 6.76
N ALA A 167 25.68 -11.66 7.16
CA ALA A 167 26.87 -11.06 6.55
C ALA A 167 27.10 -11.44 5.07
N SER A 168 26.24 -12.29 4.50
CA SER A 168 26.21 -12.61 3.07
C SER A 168 25.51 -11.56 2.22
N VAL A 169 24.78 -10.61 2.83
CA VAL A 169 24.14 -9.51 2.11
C VAL A 169 25.23 -8.54 1.61
N PRO A 170 25.23 -8.17 0.33
CA PRO A 170 26.24 -7.27 -0.21
C PRO A 170 26.12 -5.85 0.39
N GLU A 171 27.26 -5.17 0.44
CA GLU A 171 27.35 -3.73 0.72
C GLU A 171 26.75 -2.94 -0.46
N ALA A 172 25.86 -1.99 -0.17
CA ALA A 172 25.22 -1.18 -1.19
C ALA A 172 26.20 -0.20 -1.83
N SER A 173 26.14 -0.05 -3.16
CA SER A 173 26.85 0.98 -3.89
C SER A 173 26.01 2.27 -4.03
N GLU A 174 26.65 3.38 -4.34
CA GLU A 174 25.97 4.66 -4.63
C GLU A 174 25.09 4.62 -5.90
N PHE A 175 25.22 3.57 -6.72
CA PHE A 175 24.43 3.36 -7.93
C PHE A 175 23.21 2.47 -7.69
N GLU A 176 23.05 1.91 -6.48
CA GLU A 176 21.90 1.10 -6.12
C GLU A 176 20.64 1.95 -5.99
N ARG A 177 19.49 1.33 -6.20
CA ARG A 177 18.19 2.03 -6.15
C ARG A 177 17.94 2.68 -4.79
N LEU A 178 18.31 2.01 -3.70
CA LEU A 178 18.16 2.54 -2.35
C LEU A 178 19.14 3.68 -2.02
N ALA A 179 20.15 3.93 -2.85
CA ALA A 179 21.13 4.98 -2.62
C ALA A 179 20.48 6.37 -2.57
N VAL A 180 19.29 6.54 -3.16
CA VAL A 180 18.49 7.77 -3.06
C VAL A 180 18.25 8.21 -1.60
N PHE A 181 18.12 7.25 -0.68
CA PHE A 181 17.89 7.54 0.74
C PHE A 181 19.17 7.90 1.50
N GLY A 182 20.35 7.60 0.94
CA GLY A 182 21.64 7.99 1.51
C GLY A 182 21.99 9.47 1.28
N GLY A 183 21.18 10.18 0.49
CA GLY A 183 21.30 11.61 0.23
C GLY A 183 20.83 12.50 1.39
N ASN A 184 20.64 13.78 1.10
CA ASN A 184 20.16 14.74 2.09
C ASN A 184 18.64 14.60 2.30
N LEU A 185 18.24 14.06 3.45
CA LEU A 185 16.84 13.80 3.81
C LEU A 185 15.94 15.04 3.73
N LYS A 186 16.50 16.24 3.92
CA LYS A 186 15.77 17.51 3.86
C LYS A 186 15.29 17.86 2.46
N GLU A 187 15.83 17.25 1.43
CA GLU A 187 15.39 17.46 0.05
C GLU A 187 14.00 16.84 -0.20
N PHE A 188 13.58 15.90 0.64
CA PHE A 188 12.24 15.30 0.58
C PHE A 188 11.20 16.05 1.42
N ASP A 189 11.60 17.07 2.17
CA ASP A 189 10.74 17.87 3.04
C ASP A 189 10.28 19.14 2.30
N ASP A 190 9.19 19.01 1.56
CA ASP A 190 8.53 20.14 0.92
C ASP A 190 7.57 20.82 1.90
N THR A 191 8.04 21.91 2.51
CA THR A 191 7.25 22.75 3.42
C THR A 191 6.00 23.39 2.80
N SER A 192 5.83 23.32 1.47
CA SER A 192 4.64 23.80 0.79
C SER A 192 3.49 22.80 0.79
N LEU A 193 3.76 21.52 1.10
CA LEU A 193 2.78 20.45 1.14
C LEU A 193 2.29 20.18 2.58
N GLU A 194 1.03 19.78 2.70
CA GLU A 194 0.49 19.26 3.96
C GLU A 194 1.08 17.88 4.26
N ALA A 195 1.15 17.46 5.53
CA ALA A 195 1.81 16.21 5.93
C ALA A 195 1.31 14.95 5.19
N ASP A 196 -0.01 14.86 4.95
CA ASP A 196 -0.61 13.77 4.19
C ASP A 196 -0.20 13.79 2.70
N GLU A 197 -0.06 14.98 2.12
CA GLU A 197 0.37 15.15 0.73
C GLU A 197 1.88 14.90 0.59
N LEU A 198 2.68 15.36 1.56
CA LEU A 198 4.11 15.09 1.63
C LEU A 198 4.39 13.58 1.69
N TRP A 199 3.62 12.83 2.49
CA TRP A 199 3.73 11.37 2.53
C TRP A 199 3.39 10.74 1.17
N GLU A 200 2.28 11.14 0.55
CA GLU A 200 1.83 10.51 -0.71
C GLU A 200 2.69 10.89 -1.92
N GLU A 201 3.11 12.15 -2.03
CA GLU A 201 3.83 12.66 -3.19
C GLU A 201 5.33 12.38 -3.09
N SER A 202 5.97 12.75 -1.98
CA SER A 202 7.41 12.55 -1.82
C SER A 202 7.72 11.10 -1.46
N LEU A 203 7.19 10.62 -0.34
CA LEU A 203 7.66 9.36 0.25
C LEU A 203 7.11 8.14 -0.48
N ASN A 204 5.79 8.04 -0.60
CA ASN A 204 5.15 6.94 -1.30
C ASN A 204 5.54 6.91 -2.79
N GLY A 205 5.74 8.08 -3.40
CA GLY A 205 6.26 8.21 -4.77
C GLY A 205 7.65 7.60 -4.92
N VAL A 206 8.61 8.02 -4.08
CA VAL A 206 9.99 7.51 -4.10
C VAL A 206 10.03 6.01 -3.78
N LEU A 207 9.31 5.55 -2.75
CA LEU A 207 9.25 4.12 -2.40
C LEU A 207 8.69 3.28 -3.55
N LYS A 208 7.62 3.73 -4.20
CA LYS A 208 7.04 3.03 -5.34
C LYS A 208 7.99 2.93 -6.51
N SER A 209 8.69 4.03 -6.80
CA SER A 209 9.66 4.12 -7.89
C SER A 209 10.87 3.21 -7.63
N MET A 210 11.40 3.21 -6.41
CA MET A 210 12.62 2.45 -6.08
C MET A 210 12.37 0.95 -5.89
N LEU A 211 11.23 0.60 -5.28
CA LEU A 211 10.86 -0.79 -5.01
C LEU A 211 10.12 -1.45 -6.16
N ASP A 212 9.93 -0.75 -7.29
CA ASP A 212 9.18 -1.26 -8.45
C ASP A 212 7.81 -1.82 -8.01
N TRP A 213 7.10 -1.08 -7.14
CA TRP A 213 5.85 -1.57 -6.57
C TRP A 213 4.81 -1.86 -7.66
N GLY A 214 4.48 -3.14 -7.82
CA GLY A 214 3.54 -3.62 -8.83
C GLY A 214 4.20 -4.38 -9.98
N THR A 215 5.54 -4.41 -10.05
CA THR A 215 6.30 -5.32 -10.91
C THR A 215 7.01 -6.37 -10.05
N GLU A 216 7.00 -7.62 -10.51
CA GLU A 216 7.67 -8.73 -9.81
C GLU A 216 9.18 -8.61 -10.04
N GLY A 217 9.82 -7.75 -9.25
CA GLY A 217 11.26 -7.52 -9.24
C GLY A 217 12.01 -8.53 -8.35
N ASN A 218 13.29 -8.72 -8.64
CA ASN A 218 14.17 -9.53 -7.80
C ASN A 218 14.51 -8.77 -6.52
N MET A 219 13.91 -9.16 -5.39
CA MET A 219 14.15 -8.50 -4.10
C MET A 219 15.61 -8.62 -3.64
N ASP A 220 16.33 -9.66 -4.07
CA ASP A 220 17.73 -9.85 -3.71
C ASP A 220 18.65 -8.76 -4.29
N GLU A 221 18.22 -8.09 -5.37
CA GLU A 221 18.94 -6.95 -5.96
C GLU A 221 18.67 -5.63 -5.23
N ILE A 222 17.58 -5.57 -4.46
CA ILE A 222 17.18 -4.37 -3.73
C ILE A 222 17.69 -4.42 -2.28
N ILE A 223 17.79 -5.62 -1.70
CA ILE A 223 18.23 -5.83 -0.32
C ILE A 223 19.77 -5.75 -0.27
N CYS A 224 20.28 -4.54 -0.07
CA CYS A 224 21.68 -4.27 0.22
C CYS A 224 21.82 -3.57 1.57
N CYS A 225 22.95 -3.79 2.27
CA CYS A 225 23.24 -3.19 3.57
C CYS A 225 24.04 -1.88 3.45
N GLU A 226 24.25 -1.20 4.57
CA GLU A 226 25.04 0.03 4.73
C GLU A 226 24.38 1.33 4.25
N ARG A 227 25.19 2.41 4.20
CA ARG A 227 24.80 3.80 4.00
C ARG A 227 23.99 4.06 2.72
N TRP A 228 24.12 3.21 1.71
CA TRP A 228 23.37 3.35 0.45
C TRP A 228 22.25 2.31 0.30
N GLY A 229 22.00 1.52 1.34
CA GLY A 229 21.05 0.40 1.34
C GLY A 229 19.94 0.55 2.38
N LEU A 230 19.66 -0.51 3.12
CA LEU A 230 18.58 -0.53 4.10
C LEU A 230 18.85 0.37 5.33
N ASP A 231 20.11 0.63 5.68
CA ASP A 231 20.42 1.53 6.80
C ASP A 231 19.99 2.97 6.50
N SER A 232 20.15 3.44 5.26
CA SER A 232 19.67 4.78 4.90
C SER A 232 18.15 4.84 4.79
N LEU A 233 17.48 3.76 4.37
CA LEU A 233 16.02 3.69 4.42
C LEU A 233 15.51 3.76 5.87
N VAL A 234 16.22 3.14 6.81
CA VAL A 234 15.94 3.24 8.25
C VAL A 234 16.14 4.66 8.76
N ASP A 235 17.26 5.30 8.42
CA ASP A 235 17.55 6.69 8.80
C ASP A 235 16.48 7.65 8.23
N PHE A 236 16.10 7.42 6.97
CA PHE A 236 15.03 8.16 6.31
C PHE A 236 13.69 7.99 7.04
N ALA A 237 13.29 6.75 7.35
CA ALA A 237 12.04 6.50 8.07
C ALA A 237 12.05 7.10 9.49
N THR A 238 13.21 7.06 10.15
CA THR A 238 13.42 7.68 11.46
C THR A 238 13.23 9.19 11.37
N TYR A 239 13.89 9.85 10.41
CA TYR A 239 13.75 11.28 10.16
C TYR A 239 12.29 11.67 9.94
N PHE A 240 11.57 10.95 9.07
CA PHE A 240 10.18 11.29 8.76
C PHE A 240 9.26 11.11 9.98
N VAL A 241 9.49 10.06 10.78
CA VAL A 241 8.74 9.84 12.02
C VAL A 241 9.02 10.92 13.06
N GLU A 242 10.27 11.34 13.20
CA GLU A 242 10.69 12.31 14.22
C GLU A 242 10.32 13.75 13.84
N GLU A 243 10.54 14.14 12.59
CA GLU A 243 10.36 15.51 12.12
C GLU A 243 8.96 15.76 11.53
N CYS A 244 8.38 14.80 10.80
CA CYS A 244 7.04 14.95 10.18
C CYS A 244 5.92 14.28 11.01
N GLY A 245 6.26 13.30 11.84
CA GLY A 245 5.29 12.51 12.64
C GLY A 245 4.70 13.26 13.84
N THR A 246 5.10 14.49 14.11
CA THR A 246 4.38 15.37 15.04
C THR A 246 3.15 15.94 14.35
N CYS A 247 2.05 15.19 14.37
CA CYS A 247 0.73 15.80 14.28
C CYS A 247 0.63 16.84 15.43
N ALA A 248 0.76 18.12 15.09
CA ALA A 248 0.36 19.22 15.97
C ALA A 248 -1.17 19.30 16.07
#